data_AF-A0A7S0UTU5-F1
#
_entry.id   AF-A0A7S0UTU5-F1
#
_cell.length_a   1.000
_cell.length_b   1.000
_cell.length_c   1.000
_cell.angle_alpha   90.00
_cell.angle_beta   90.00
_cell.angle_gamma   90.00
#
_symmetry.space_group_name_H-M   'P 1'
#
loop_
_entity.id
_entity.type
_entity.pdbx_description
1 polymer ?
#
loop_
_entity_poly.entity_id
_entity_poly.type
_entity_poly.pdbx_seq_one_letter_code
_entity_poly.pdbx_strand_id
1 'polypeptide(L)'
;GMTTFFFAVQLLPFADAMTLFFLNPVVTAIVAWILLKEPLGTQGVIGIILSLVGLTLLIRPPFIFHSENGANWTSDKFWGTILALSGSVCAAGVFISIRFIGNRVHPVILALYYHVIACLSSLPFLLAKFPSSAVL
;
A
#
# COMPACT_ATOMS: atom_id res chain seq x y z
N GLY A 1 -7.96 1.63 -1.41
CA GLY A 1 -6.97 0.54 -1.38
C GLY A 1 -6.67 0.10 -2.79
N MET A 2 -7.27 -1.00 -3.26
CA MET A 2 -6.95 -1.57 -4.58
C MET A 2 -7.30 -0.64 -5.76
N THR A 3 -8.41 0.09 -5.69
CA THR A 3 -8.77 1.08 -6.73
C THR A 3 -7.71 2.18 -6.87
N THR A 4 -7.27 2.74 -5.74
CA THR A 4 -6.22 3.76 -5.69
C THR A 4 -4.88 3.25 -6.22
N PHE A 5 -4.56 1.98 -5.96
CA PHE A 5 -3.38 1.31 -6.53
C PHE A 5 -3.46 1.18 -8.06
N PHE A 6 -4.62 0.77 -8.60
CA PHE A 6 -4.81 0.69 -10.05
C PHE A 6 -4.65 2.06 -10.74
N PHE A 7 -5.12 3.15 -10.11
CA PHE A 7 -4.86 4.49 -10.60
C PHE A 7 -3.37 4.89 -10.50
N ALA A 8 -2.66 4.47 -9.46
CA ALA A 8 -1.22 4.73 -9.34
C ALA A 8 -0.42 4.03 -10.45
N VAL A 9 -0.80 2.82 -10.86
CA VAL A 9 -0.16 2.08 -11.96
C VAL A 9 -0.36 2.77 -13.33
N GLN A 10 -1.37 3.63 -13.48
CA GLN A 10 -1.55 4.44 -14.70
C GLN A 10 -0.58 5.63 -14.76
N LEU A 11 -0.02 6.06 -13.62
CA LEU A 11 0.81 7.25 -13.48
C LEU A 11 2.28 6.93 -13.15
N LEU A 12 2.57 5.72 -12.68
CA LEU A 12 3.91 5.21 -12.41
C LEU A 12 4.18 3.91 -13.16
N PRO A 13 5.47 3.61 -13.43
CA PRO A 13 5.89 2.26 -13.75
C PRO A 13 5.37 1.26 -12.72
N PHE A 14 4.91 0.08 -13.19
CA PHE A 14 4.34 -0.96 -12.33
C PHE A 14 5.24 -1.32 -11.13
N ALA A 15 6.56 -1.37 -11.34
CA ALA A 15 7.54 -1.65 -10.30
C ALA A 15 7.54 -0.58 -9.17
N ASP A 16 7.45 0.69 -9.53
CA ASP A 16 7.43 1.80 -8.57
C ASP A 16 6.11 1.81 -7.78
N ALA A 17 4.98 1.56 -8.46
CA ALA A 17 3.68 1.46 -7.80
C ALA A 17 3.64 0.28 -6.81
N MET A 18 4.12 -0.90 -7.20
CA MET A 18 4.15 -2.09 -6.34
C MET A 18 5.04 -1.92 -5.11
N THR A 19 6.17 -1.22 -5.24
CA THR A 19 7.04 -1.00 -4.09
C THR A 19 6.50 0.00 -3.10
N LEU A 20 5.87 1.08 -3.56
CA LEU A 20 5.11 1.98 -2.70
C LEU A 20 3.95 1.24 -2.02
N PHE A 21 3.31 0.29 -2.70
CA PHE A 21 2.30 -0.57 -2.09
C PHE A 21 2.89 -1.58 -1.09
N PHE A 22 4.12 -2.07 -1.28
CA PHE A 22 4.80 -2.92 -0.30
C PHE A 22 5.22 -2.20 0.99
N LEU A 23 4.97 -0.89 1.11
CA LEU A 23 5.10 -0.17 2.39
C LEU A 23 3.98 -0.52 3.39
N ASN A 24 2.91 -1.18 2.95
CA ASN A 24 1.80 -1.62 3.80
C ASN A 24 2.25 -2.24 5.13
N PRO A 25 3.12 -3.26 5.17
CA PRO A 25 3.59 -3.86 6.43
C PRO A 25 4.32 -2.87 7.35
N VAL A 26 5.09 -1.93 6.82
CA VAL A 26 5.79 -0.91 7.61
C VAL A 26 4.78 0.05 8.23
N VAL A 27 3.84 0.56 7.43
CA VAL A 27 2.75 1.43 7.91
C VAL A 27 1.89 0.68 8.92
N THR A 28 1.59 -0.59 8.66
CA THR A 28 0.84 -1.46 9.57
C THR A 28 1.55 -1.63 10.91
N ALA A 29 2.86 -1.87 10.90
CA ALA A 29 3.64 -2.05 12.11
C ALA A 29 3.69 -0.76 12.96
N ILE A 30 3.90 0.40 12.34
CA ILE A 30 3.91 1.70 13.02
C ILE A 30 2.53 2.00 13.61
N VAL A 31 1.47 1.87 12.81
CA VAL A 31 0.12 2.17 13.26
C VAL A 31 -0.36 1.15 14.31
N ALA A 32 0.04 -0.13 14.22
CA ALA A 32 -0.23 -1.11 15.26
C ALA A 32 0.48 -0.77 16.57
N TRP A 33 1.73 -0.29 16.52
CA TRP A 33 2.44 0.17 17.71
C TRP A 33 1.71 1.36 18.38
N ILE A 34 1.19 2.30 17.59
CA ILE A 34 0.46 3.47 18.12
C ILE A 34 -0.94 3.09 18.64
N LEU A 35 -1.73 2.35 17.86
CA LEU A 35 -3.14 2.06 18.17
C LEU A 35 -3.33 0.86 19.10
N LEU A 36 -2.61 -0.24 18.86
CA LEU A 36 -2.73 -1.47 19.65
C LEU A 36 -1.76 -1.49 20.84
N LYS A 37 -0.81 -0.53 20.91
CA LYS A 37 0.23 -0.45 21.95
C LYS A 37 1.06 -1.73 22.09
N GLU A 38 1.16 -2.50 21.02
CA GLU A 38 1.95 -3.73 20.99
C GLU A 38 3.44 -3.38 20.89
N PRO A 39 4.32 -3.98 21.71
CA PRO A 39 5.74 -3.68 21.65
C PRO A 39 6.32 -4.09 20.29
N LEU A 40 6.96 -3.14 19.60
CA LEU A 40 7.72 -3.38 18.39
C LEU A 40 8.98 -4.16 18.76
N GLY A 41 8.91 -5.48 18.67
CA GLY A 41 10.06 -6.36 18.93
C GLY A 41 11.21 -6.09 17.96
N THR A 42 12.41 -6.55 18.33
CA THR A 42 13.65 -6.32 17.56
C THR A 42 13.55 -6.78 16.10
N GLN A 43 12.87 -7.90 15.86
CA GLN A 43 12.59 -8.41 14.51
C GLN A 43 11.71 -7.46 13.69
N GLY A 44 10.73 -6.80 14.32
CA GLY A 44 9.87 -5.82 13.67
C GLY A 44 10.64 -4.56 13.27
N VAL A 45 11.54 -4.09 14.13
CA VAL A 45 12.41 -2.94 13.83
C VAL A 45 13.37 -3.26 12.67
N ILE A 46 14.01 -4.42 12.69
CA ILE A 46 14.89 -4.88 11.60
C ILE A 46 14.10 -4.98 10.29
N GLY A 47 12.88 -5.53 10.32
CA GLY A 47 12.00 -5.60 9.16
C GLY A 47 11.67 -4.22 8.59
N ILE A 48 11.33 -3.24 9.42
CA ILE A 48 11.06 -1.86 8.99
C ILE A 48 12.30 -1.26 8.30
N ILE A 49 13.48 -1.39 8.91
CA ILE A 49 14.73 -0.86 8.34
C ILE A 49 15.03 -1.53 6.99
N LEU A 50 14.96 -2.85 6.91
CA LEU A 50 15.21 -3.58 5.66
C LEU A 50 14.22 -3.20 4.55
N SER A 51 12.93 -3.04 4.88
CA SER A 51 11.93 -2.59 3.92
C SER A 51 12.21 -1.17 3.41
N LEU A 52 12.62 -0.24 4.29
CA LEU A 52 12.99 1.11 3.90
C LEU A 52 14.26 1.13 3.01
N VAL A 53 15.26 0.31 3.32
CA VAL A 53 16.46 0.16 2.49
C VAL A 53 16.11 -0.42 1.12
N GLY A 54 15.33 -1.49 1.08
CA GLY A 54 14.86 -2.11 -0.18
C GLY A 54 14.05 -1.13 -1.04
N LEU A 55 13.15 -0.35 -0.42
CA LEU A 55 12.39 0.71 -1.09
C LEU A 55 13.32 1.77 -1.70
N THR A 56 14.31 2.22 -0.93
CA THR A 56 15.25 3.25 -1.35
C THR A 56 16.09 2.78 -2.54
N LEU A 57 16.55 1.53 -2.52
CA LEU A 57 17.30 0.94 -3.63
C LEU A 57 16.46 0.78 -4.90
N LEU A 58 15.16 0.51 -4.76
CA LEU A 58 14.29 0.28 -5.91
C LEU A 58 13.76 1.57 -6.53
N ILE A 59 13.23 2.48 -5.72
CA ILE A 59 12.68 3.76 -6.20
C ILE A 59 13.80 4.72 -6.64
N ARG A 60 15.05 4.47 -6.20
CA ARG A 60 16.23 5.30 -6.47
C ARG A 60 15.91 6.79 -6.39
N PRO A 61 15.47 7.28 -5.22
CA PRO A 61 14.98 8.62 -5.16
C PRO A 61 16.11 9.63 -5.43
N PRO A 62 15.84 10.71 -6.18
CA PRO A 62 16.88 11.61 -6.70
C PRO A 62 17.60 12.43 -5.63
N PHE A 63 17.11 12.40 -4.38
CA PHE A 63 17.78 13.04 -3.25
C PHE A 63 18.93 12.20 -2.66
N ILE A 64 18.94 10.87 -2.88
CA ILE A 64 20.02 9.97 -2.46
C ILE A 64 20.92 9.63 -3.65
N PHE A 65 20.30 9.27 -4.77
CA PHE A 65 21.02 8.96 -6.01
C PHE A 65 21.04 10.24 -6.83
N HIS A 66 22.16 10.97 -6.79
CA HIS A 66 22.34 12.19 -7.57
C HIS A 66 21.96 11.90 -9.03
N SER A 67 21.04 12.70 -9.56
CA SER A 67 20.40 12.51 -10.86
C SER A 67 21.40 12.62 -12.02
N GLU A 68 22.10 11.53 -12.33
CA GLU A 68 22.89 11.41 -13.56
C GLU A 68 22.00 11.18 -14.81
N ASN A 69 20.75 10.73 -14.61
CA ASN A 69 19.71 10.68 -15.62
C ASN A 69 18.51 11.50 -15.15
N GLY A 70 18.19 12.60 -15.85
CA GLY A 70 17.14 13.58 -15.50
C GLY A 70 15.74 12.99 -15.25
N ALA A 71 15.55 12.39 -14.09
CA ALA A 71 14.26 11.95 -13.58
C ALA A 71 13.51 13.19 -13.08
N ASN A 72 13.04 14.01 -14.02
CA ASN A 72 12.13 15.11 -13.73
C ASN A 72 10.92 14.53 -12.99
N TRP A 73 10.62 15.07 -11.80
CA TRP A 73 9.38 14.80 -11.09
C TRP A 73 8.24 15.42 -11.90
N THR A 74 7.73 14.69 -12.89
CA THR A 74 6.53 15.05 -13.63
C THR A 74 5.34 15.06 -12.67
N SER A 75 4.36 15.94 -12.91
CA SER A 75 3.10 16.01 -12.15
C SER A 75 2.43 14.63 -11.97
N ASP A 76 2.56 13.75 -12.97
CA ASP A 76 2.02 12.38 -12.94
C ASP A 76 2.69 11.51 -11.89
N LYS A 77 4.03 11.56 -11.77
CA LYS A 77 4.77 10.81 -10.74
C LYS A 77 4.39 11.26 -9.34
N PHE A 78 4.18 12.57 -9.15
CA PHE A 78 3.74 13.11 -7.85
C PHE A 78 2.35 12.56 -7.46
N TRP A 79 1.37 12.68 -8.36
CA TRP A 79 0.01 12.20 -8.10
C TRP A 79 -0.05 10.69 -7.93
N GLY A 80 0.65 9.94 -8.76
CA GLY A 80 0.69 8.50 -8.63
C GLY A 80 1.36 8.04 -7.32
N THR A 81 2.38 8.77 -6.83
CA THR A 81 3.01 8.47 -5.53
C THR A 81 2.02 8.67 -4.39
N ILE A 82 1.26 9.76 -4.40
CA ILE A 82 0.18 10.02 -3.42
C ILE A 82 -0.88 8.92 -3.47
N LEU A 83 -1.29 8.51 -4.67
CA LEU A 83 -2.29 7.45 -4.86
C LEU A 83 -1.77 6.09 -4.37
N ALA A 84 -0.51 5.75 -4.62
CA ALA A 84 0.08 4.52 -4.12
C ALA A 84 0.21 4.52 -2.59
N LEU A 85 0.65 5.64 -2.00
CA LEU A 85 0.77 5.79 -0.54
C LEU A 85 -0.59 5.74 0.16
N SER A 86 -1.61 6.42 -0.37
CA SER A 86 -2.97 6.35 0.17
C SER A 86 -3.58 4.94 0.03
N GLY A 87 -3.32 4.27 -1.10
CA GLY A 87 -3.63 2.86 -1.28
C GLY A 87 -2.97 1.99 -0.19
N SER A 88 -1.74 2.34 0.17
CA SER A 88 -0.97 1.63 1.18
C SER A 88 -1.49 1.80 2.61
N VAL A 89 -1.83 3.05 2.98
CA VAL A 89 -2.47 3.36 4.27
C VAL A 89 -3.81 2.63 4.42
N CYS A 90 -4.64 2.60 3.37
CA CYS A 90 -5.89 1.85 3.41
C CYS A 90 -5.66 0.34 3.64
N ALA A 91 -4.67 -0.25 2.96
CA ALA A 91 -4.34 -1.66 3.13
C ALA A 91 -3.81 -1.94 4.55
N ALA A 92 -3.01 -1.03 5.11
CA ALA A 92 -2.58 -1.11 6.50
C ALA A 92 -3.78 -1.12 7.46
N GLY A 93 -4.77 -0.24 7.25
CA GLY A 93 -6.00 -0.21 8.05
C GLY A 93 -6.75 -1.55 8.11
N VAL A 94 -6.84 -2.26 6.97
CA VAL A 94 -7.38 -3.62 6.91
C VAL A 94 -6.56 -4.58 7.79
N PHE A 95 -5.23 -4.59 7.64
CA PHE A 95 -4.36 -5.48 8.42
C PHE A 95 -4.42 -5.20 9.92
N ILE A 96 -4.50 -3.93 10.32
CA ILE A 96 -4.71 -3.54 11.72
C ILE A 96 -6.06 -3.98 12.24
N SER A 97 -7.12 -3.88 11.44
CA SER A 97 -8.45 -4.34 11.84
C SER A 97 -8.45 -5.86 12.08
N ILE A 98 -7.81 -6.62 11.18
CA ILE A 98 -7.61 -8.07 11.33
C ILE A 98 -6.80 -8.38 12.59
N ARG A 99 -5.69 -7.66 12.80
CA ARG A 99 -4.81 -7.84 13.96
C ARG A 99 -5.52 -7.53 15.28
N PHE A 100 -6.36 -6.49 15.30
CA PHE A 100 -7.14 -6.09 16.47
C PHE A 100 -8.19 -7.15 16.85
N ILE A 101 -8.83 -7.77 15.85
CA ILE A 101 -9.79 -8.87 16.09
C ILE A 101 -9.04 -10.13 16.56
N GLY A 102 -7.85 -10.38 16.01
CA GLY A 102 -6.95 -11.45 16.44
C GLY A 102 -7.63 -12.83 16.42
N ASN A 103 -7.42 -13.62 17.48
CA ASN A 103 -7.96 -14.98 17.63
C ASN A 103 -9.37 -15.03 18.23
N ARG A 104 -10.08 -13.89 18.35
CA ARG A 104 -11.43 -13.87 18.93
C ARG A 104 -12.49 -14.51 18.03
N VAL A 105 -12.16 -14.73 16.76
CA VAL A 105 -13.05 -15.29 15.74
C VAL A 105 -12.25 -16.29 14.89
N HIS A 106 -12.90 -17.36 14.42
CA HIS A 106 -12.25 -18.33 13.54
C HIS A 106 -11.72 -17.64 12.27
N PRO A 107 -10.48 -17.90 11.81
CA PRO A 107 -9.86 -17.17 10.69
C PRO A 107 -10.67 -17.20 9.39
N VAL A 108 -11.37 -18.30 9.14
CA VAL A 108 -12.26 -18.48 7.99
C VAL A 108 -13.40 -17.46 7.98
N ILE A 109 -13.97 -17.16 9.15
CA ILE A 109 -15.07 -16.19 9.29
C ILE A 109 -14.54 -14.78 9.01
N LEU A 110 -13.37 -14.44 9.56
CA LEU A 110 -12.71 -13.17 9.31
C LEU A 110 -12.42 -12.98 7.80
N ALA A 111 -11.93 -14.02 7.14
CA ALA A 111 -11.70 -14.02 5.71
C ALA A 111 -13.02 -13.84 4.92
N LEU A 112 -14.09 -14.54 5.30
CA LEU A 112 -15.39 -14.42 4.64
C LEU A 112 -15.94 -12.99 4.73
N TYR A 113 -15.95 -12.39 5.94
CA TYR A 113 -16.40 -11.01 6.12
C TYR A 113 -15.55 -10.01 5.35
N TYR A 114 -14.22 -10.17 5.35
CA TYR A 114 -13.32 -9.32 4.59
C TYR A 114 -13.64 -9.35 3.09
N HIS A 115 -13.78 -10.55 2.50
CA HIS A 115 -14.08 -10.69 1.07
C HIS A 115 -15.49 -10.20 0.71
N VAL A 116 -16.49 -10.39 1.58
CA VAL A 116 -17.85 -9.87 1.36
C VAL A 116 -17.86 -8.35 1.35
N ILE A 117 -17.21 -7.69 2.32
CA ILE A 117 -17.12 -6.22 2.37
C ILE A 117 -16.30 -5.69 1.19
N ALA A 118 -15.20 -6.36 0.82
CA ALA A 118 -14.41 -6.00 -0.35
C ALA A 118 -15.25 -6.07 -1.65
N CYS A 119 -16.01 -7.16 -1.82
CA CYS A 119 -16.92 -7.32 -2.95
C CYS A 119 -17.98 -6.21 -2.99
N LEU A 120 -18.65 -5.94 -1.87
CA LEU A 120 -19.62 -4.86 -1.74
C LEU A 120 -19.03 -3.49 -2.06
N SER A 121 -17.82 -3.21 -1.57
CA SER A 121 -17.11 -1.94 -1.84
C SER A 121 -16.70 -1.78 -3.31
N SER A 122 -16.53 -2.89 -4.04
CA SER A 122 -16.15 -2.88 -5.46
C SER A 122 -17.35 -2.68 -6.42
N LEU A 123 -18.57 -3.01 -5.97
CA LEU A 123 -19.79 -2.91 -6.80
C LEU A 123 -20.06 -1.49 -7.33
N PRO A 124 -19.95 -0.40 -6.54
CA PRO A 124 -20.19 0.96 -7.05
C PRO A 124 -19.24 1.35 -8.18
N PHE A 125 -17.97 0.93 -8.10
CA PHE A 125 -16.96 1.22 -9.12
C PHE A 125 -17.23 0.45 -10.42
N LEU A 126 -17.67 -0.81 -10.28
CA LEU A 126 -18.04 -1.65 -11.42
C LEU A 126 -19.30 -1.12 -12.13
N LEU A 127 -20.31 -0.69 -11.37
CA LEU A 127 -21.52 -0.06 -11.91
C LEU A 127 -21.22 1.29 -12.57
N ALA A 128 -20.24 2.03 -12.06
CA ALA A 128 -19.76 3.28 -12.64
C ALA A 128 -18.90 3.08 -13.92
N LYS A 129 -18.75 1.85 -14.43
CA LYS A 129 -17.92 1.49 -15.61
C LYS A 129 -16.45 1.94 -15.50
N PHE A 130 -15.93 2.08 -14.29
CA PHE A 130 -14.50 2.24 -14.08
C PHE A 130 -13.84 0.85 -14.03
N PRO A 131 -12.78 0.56 -14.81
CA PRO A 131 -12.03 1.44 -15.72
C PRO A 131 -12.50 1.37 -17.18
N SER A 132 -12.46 2.51 -17.87
CA SER A 132 -12.53 2.59 -19.34
C SER A 132 -11.38 1.82 -19.98
N SER A 133 -11.65 1.20 -21.12
CA SER A 133 -10.75 0.29 -21.86
C SER A 133 -9.30 0.75 -21.83
N ALA A 134 -8.39 -0.17 -21.46
CA ALA A 134 -6.97 0.02 -21.63
C ALA A 134 -6.69 0.42 -23.09
N VAL A 135 -6.13 1.61 -23.30
CA VAL A 135 -5.48 1.94 -24.57
C VAL A 135 -4.26 1.04 -24.66
N LEU A 136 -4.42 -0.08 -25.37
CA LEU A 136 -3.34 -0.93 -25.89
C LEU A 136 -2.57 -0.16 -26.98
#